data_AF-A0A401YID8-F1
#
_entry.id   AF-A0A401YID8-F1
#
_cell.length_a   1.000
_cell.length_b   1.000
_cell.length_c   1.000
_cell.angle_alpha   90.00
_cell.angle_beta   90.00
_cell.angle_gamma   90.00
#
_symmetry.space_group_name_H-M   'P 1'
#
loop_
_entity.id
_entity.type
_entity.pdbx_description
1 polymer ?
#
loop_
_entity_poly.entity_id
_entity_poly.type
_entity_poly.pdbx_seq_one_letter_code
_entity_poly.pdbx_strand_id
1 'polypeptide(L)'
;MPGHGPLPKSPAKRRRKNADPIAPRKLVPDAELRGPDLPDDALPDPEPWHPRTVGWWQTWRRSAQAREFPETDWDFLIDTALIHHTMGTKGRWDFASELRLLAAKFGATVEDRARLRMTSRSLTTKPRPAGRGRKRRT
;
A
#
# COMPACT_ATOMS: atom_id res chain seq x y z
N MET A 1 21.77 -3.91 -11.42
CA MET A 1 20.42 -3.87 -11.99
C MET A 1 20.20 -2.48 -12.62
N PRO A 2 20.00 -2.37 -13.94
CA PRO A 2 19.65 -1.09 -14.55
C PRO A 2 18.13 -0.88 -14.45
N GLY A 3 17.72 0.35 -14.18
CA GLY A 3 16.32 0.77 -14.20
C GLY A 3 15.76 1.02 -12.81
N HIS A 4 15.87 2.26 -12.36
CA HIS A 4 14.72 3.12 -12.04
C HIS A 4 15.30 4.52 -11.81
N GLY A 5 14.96 5.45 -12.71
CA GLY A 5 15.42 6.83 -12.62
C GLY A 5 15.08 7.47 -11.26
N PRO A 6 15.82 8.54 -10.89
CA PRO A 6 15.67 9.19 -9.60
C PRO A 6 14.22 9.60 -9.33
N LEU A 7 13.84 9.56 -8.05
CA LEU A 7 12.50 9.96 -7.61
C LEU A 7 12.13 11.36 -8.14
N PRO A 8 10.90 11.55 -8.64
CA PRO A 8 10.45 12.87 -9.05
C PRO A 8 10.59 13.86 -7.90
N LYS A 9 11.38 14.94 -8.10
CA LYS A 9 11.54 16.01 -7.10
C LYS A 9 10.19 16.65 -6.80
N SER A 10 9.91 16.87 -5.52
CA SER A 10 8.72 17.59 -5.05
C SER A 10 8.57 18.93 -5.80
N PRO A 11 7.38 19.29 -6.31
CA PRO A 11 7.18 20.51 -7.10
C PRO A 11 7.69 21.79 -6.41
N ALA A 12 7.51 21.89 -5.09
CA ALA A 12 7.97 23.03 -4.28
C ALA A 12 9.49 23.22 -4.22
N LYS A 13 10.28 22.20 -4.61
CA LYS A 13 11.77 22.23 -4.58
C LYS A 13 12.40 22.41 -5.97
N ARG A 14 11.60 22.62 -7.03
CA ARG A 14 12.10 22.76 -8.40
C ARG A 14 12.50 24.22 -8.70
N ARG A 15 13.74 24.41 -9.18
CA ARG A 15 14.31 25.73 -9.54
C ARG A 15 13.58 26.41 -10.71
N ARG A 16 12.96 25.64 -11.63
CA ARG A 16 12.05 26.16 -12.66
C ARG A 16 10.61 26.09 -12.14
N LYS A 17 9.89 27.22 -12.18
CA LYS A 17 8.47 27.39 -11.82
C LYS A 17 7.50 26.81 -12.87
N ASN A 18 7.90 25.78 -13.62
CA ASN A 18 6.94 25.06 -14.45
C ASN A 18 6.15 24.18 -13.49
N ALA A 19 5.02 24.71 -13.01
CA ALA A 19 4.06 23.94 -12.25
C ALA A 19 3.69 22.70 -13.08
N ASP A 20 3.84 21.51 -12.48
CA ASP A 20 3.40 20.27 -13.12
C ASP A 20 1.87 20.39 -13.29
N PRO A 21 1.34 20.36 -14.53
CA PRO A 21 -0.07 20.63 -14.77
C PRO A 21 -0.99 19.53 -14.19
N ILE A 22 -0.41 18.37 -13.85
CA ILE A 22 -1.16 17.22 -13.33
C ILE A 22 -1.05 17.21 -11.80
N ALA A 23 -2.17 17.47 -11.14
CA ALA A 23 -2.27 17.40 -9.69
C ALA A 23 -2.12 15.94 -9.20
N PRO A 24 -1.42 15.71 -8.06
CA PRO A 24 -1.41 14.41 -7.42
C PRO A 24 -2.81 13.97 -6.99
N ARG A 25 -3.11 12.68 -7.16
CA ARG A 25 -4.36 12.07 -6.67
C ARG A 25 -4.31 11.99 -5.15
N LYS A 26 -5.35 12.49 -4.47
CA LYS A 26 -5.46 12.45 -3.01
C LYS A 26 -6.20 11.19 -2.59
N LEU A 27 -5.53 10.34 -1.83
CA LEU A 27 -6.12 9.14 -1.24
C LEU A 27 -6.52 9.45 0.21
N VAL A 28 -7.78 9.19 0.54
CA VAL A 28 -8.35 9.42 1.88
C VAL A 28 -8.65 8.07 2.51
N PRO A 29 -7.93 7.67 3.58
CA PRO A 29 -8.23 6.43 4.30
C PRO A 29 -9.56 6.52 5.05
N ASP A 30 -10.36 5.46 4.97
CA ASP A 30 -11.63 5.31 5.68
C ASP A 30 -11.77 3.95 6.41
N ALA A 31 -10.77 3.08 6.27
CA ALA A 31 -10.72 1.73 6.86
C ALA A 31 -11.87 0.80 6.46
N GLU A 32 -12.68 1.17 5.46
CA GLU A 32 -13.72 0.31 4.93
C GLU A 32 -13.12 -0.87 4.15
N LEU A 33 -13.71 -2.04 4.34
CA LEU A 33 -13.28 -3.29 3.72
C LEU A 33 -13.88 -3.40 2.30
N ARG A 34 -13.02 -3.54 1.29
CA ARG A 34 -13.42 -3.59 -0.13
C ARG A 34 -12.89 -4.83 -0.83
N GLY A 35 -13.45 -5.13 -2.00
CA GLY A 35 -13.04 -6.25 -2.82
C GLY A 35 -13.43 -7.62 -2.24
N PRO A 36 -13.09 -8.70 -2.95
CA PRO A 36 -13.49 -10.05 -2.59
C PRO A 36 -12.71 -10.56 -1.37
N ASP A 37 -13.24 -11.63 -0.76
CA ASP A 37 -12.44 -12.47 0.12
C ASP A 37 -11.37 -13.22 -0.68
N LEU A 38 -10.37 -13.78 0.01
CA LEU A 38 -9.43 -14.66 -0.69
C LEU A 38 -10.21 -15.91 -1.16
N PRO A 39 -10.10 -16.29 -2.43
CA PRO A 39 -10.76 -17.48 -2.95
C PRO A 39 -10.22 -18.76 -2.29
N ASP A 40 -11.12 -19.65 -1.90
CA ASP A 40 -10.79 -20.94 -1.28
C ASP A 40 -10.25 -21.96 -2.31
N ASP A 41 -10.51 -21.75 -3.60
CA ASP A 41 -10.16 -22.64 -4.72
C ASP A 41 -8.90 -22.20 -5.49
N ALA A 42 -8.26 -21.10 -5.11
CA ALA A 42 -7.06 -20.62 -5.78
C ALA A 42 -5.77 -21.34 -5.37
N LEU A 43 -5.81 -22.12 -4.29
CA LEU A 43 -4.67 -22.92 -3.84
C LEU A 43 -4.82 -24.38 -4.28
N PRO A 44 -3.71 -25.09 -4.59
CA PRO A 44 -3.75 -26.53 -4.84
C PRO A 44 -4.13 -27.27 -3.56
N ASP A 45 -4.99 -28.28 -3.66
CA ASP A 45 -5.54 -29.05 -2.53
C ASP A 45 -6.33 -28.15 -1.54
N PRO A 46 -7.07 -28.68 -0.55
CA PRO A 46 -7.73 -27.87 0.47
C PRO A 46 -6.69 -27.26 1.47
N GLU A 47 -5.71 -26.52 0.94
CA GLU A 47 -4.69 -25.82 1.71
C GLU A 47 -5.23 -24.46 2.18
N PRO A 48 -5.19 -24.16 3.49
CA PRO A 48 -5.59 -22.84 3.97
C PRO A 48 -4.54 -21.78 3.60
N TRP A 49 -5.00 -20.57 3.31
CA TRP A 49 -4.12 -19.43 3.10
C TRP A 49 -3.20 -19.19 4.30
N HIS A 50 -1.91 -18.96 4.03
CA HIS A 50 -0.95 -18.62 5.07
C HIS A 50 -1.40 -17.38 5.86
N PRO A 51 -1.37 -17.37 7.21
CA PRO A 51 -1.91 -16.28 8.03
C PRO A 51 -1.35 -14.89 7.69
N ARG A 52 -0.06 -14.83 7.34
CA ARG A 52 0.58 -13.58 6.90
C ARG A 52 0.01 -13.05 5.58
N THR A 53 -0.36 -13.95 4.66
CA THR A 53 -1.01 -13.57 3.38
C THR A 53 -2.41 -13.05 3.63
N VAL A 54 -3.17 -13.68 4.54
CA VAL A 54 -4.49 -13.17 4.95
C VAL A 54 -4.35 -11.76 5.53
N GLY A 55 -3.41 -11.53 6.45
CA GLY A 55 -3.17 -10.19 7.01
C GLY A 55 -2.74 -9.15 5.97
N TRP A 56 -1.91 -9.56 5.00
CA TRP A 56 -1.48 -8.72 3.88
C TRP A 56 -2.65 -8.37 2.95
N TRP A 57 -3.47 -9.36 2.57
CA TRP A 57 -4.68 -9.16 1.75
C TRP A 57 -5.65 -8.18 2.40
N GLN A 58 -5.89 -8.38 3.69
CA GLN A 58 -6.73 -7.52 4.50
C GLN A 58 -6.21 -6.08 4.58
N THR A 59 -4.90 -5.87 4.48
CA THR A 59 -4.30 -4.53 4.38
C THR A 59 -4.64 -3.86 3.06
N TRP A 60 -4.58 -4.58 1.93
CA TRP A 60 -5.02 -4.06 0.64
C TRP A 60 -6.49 -3.71 0.63
N ARG A 61 -7.35 -4.60 1.13
CA ARG A 61 -8.80 -4.38 1.19
C ARG A 61 -9.23 -3.15 1.98
N ARG A 62 -8.47 -2.78 3.02
CA ARG A 62 -8.69 -1.56 3.83
C ARG A 62 -7.88 -0.34 3.34
N SER A 63 -7.08 -0.49 2.30
CA SER A 63 -6.23 0.58 1.81
C SER A 63 -7.07 1.67 1.15
N ALA A 64 -6.59 2.91 1.19
CA ALA A 64 -7.28 4.01 0.51
C ALA A 64 -7.30 3.82 -1.02
N GLN A 65 -6.34 3.07 -1.57
CA GLN A 65 -6.28 2.70 -2.99
C GLN A 65 -7.44 1.80 -3.42
N ALA A 66 -7.89 0.91 -2.54
CA ALA A 66 -8.94 -0.07 -2.85
C ALA A 66 -10.29 0.53 -3.26
N ARG A 67 -10.51 1.82 -3.01
CA ARG A 67 -11.68 2.57 -3.48
C ARG A 67 -11.80 2.66 -4.99
N GLU A 68 -10.67 2.55 -5.68
CA GLU A 68 -10.56 2.79 -7.11
C GLU A 68 -10.19 1.54 -7.88
N PHE A 69 -10.05 0.39 -7.21
CA PHE A 69 -9.69 -0.87 -7.85
C PHE A 69 -10.90 -1.42 -8.63
N PRO A 70 -10.84 -1.47 -9.98
CA PRO A 70 -11.74 -2.31 -10.75
C PRO A 70 -11.50 -3.80 -10.46
N GLU A 71 -12.38 -4.65 -10.95
CA GLU A 71 -12.28 -6.11 -10.83
C GLU A 71 -10.91 -6.64 -11.29
N THR A 72 -10.36 -6.09 -12.38
CA THR A 72 -9.04 -6.47 -12.90
C THR A 72 -7.89 -6.24 -11.92
N ASP A 73 -7.99 -5.21 -11.06
CA ASP A 73 -6.99 -4.93 -10.05
C ASP A 73 -7.07 -5.96 -8.91
N TRP A 74 -8.28 -6.42 -8.58
CA TRP A 74 -8.50 -7.47 -7.60
C TRP A 74 -7.97 -8.81 -8.08
N ASP A 75 -8.24 -9.19 -9.32
CA ASP A 75 -7.71 -10.42 -9.93
C ASP A 75 -6.18 -10.45 -9.87
N PHE A 76 -5.55 -9.34 -10.28
CA PHE A 76 -4.09 -9.22 -10.23
C PHE A 76 -3.53 -9.27 -8.80
N LEU A 77 -4.23 -8.70 -7.83
CA LEU A 77 -3.83 -8.78 -6.42
C LEU A 77 -4.00 -10.20 -5.87
N ILE A 78 -4.97 -10.99 -6.35
CA ILE A 78 -5.13 -12.41 -5.99
C ILE A 78 -3.92 -13.21 -6.51
N ASP A 79 -3.51 -13.01 -7.76
CA ASP A 79 -2.29 -13.62 -8.31
C ASP A 79 -1.05 -13.24 -7.49
N THR A 80 -0.99 -11.98 -7.06
CA THR A 80 0.08 -11.48 -6.17
C THR A 80 0.01 -12.14 -4.78
N ALA A 81 -1.20 -12.43 -4.28
CA ALA A 81 -1.40 -13.14 -3.01
C ALA A 81 -0.88 -14.58 -3.09
N LEU A 82 -1.02 -15.27 -4.22
CA LEU A 82 -0.48 -16.62 -4.44
C LEU A 82 1.06 -16.63 -4.32
N ILE A 83 1.72 -15.60 -4.88
CA ILE A 83 3.17 -15.43 -4.74
C ILE A 83 3.54 -15.16 -3.27
N HIS A 84 2.82 -14.27 -2.60
CA HIS A 84 3.05 -13.98 -1.17
C HIS A 84 2.84 -15.21 -0.29
N HIS A 85 1.82 -16.01 -0.56
CA HIS A 85 1.56 -17.30 0.09
C HIS A 85 2.74 -18.25 -0.11
N THR A 86 3.15 -18.46 -1.36
CA THR A 86 4.23 -19.38 -1.73
C THR A 86 5.55 -19.02 -1.06
N MET A 87 5.85 -17.72 -0.91
CA MET A 87 7.02 -17.26 -0.16
C MET A 87 6.97 -17.69 1.31
N GLY A 88 5.80 -17.56 1.95
CA GLY A 88 5.61 -17.89 3.36
C GLY A 88 5.62 -19.39 3.65
N THR A 89 4.91 -20.18 2.85
CA THR A 89 4.77 -21.63 3.09
C THR A 89 5.96 -22.44 2.58
N LYS A 90 6.49 -22.10 1.41
CA LYS A 90 7.57 -22.87 0.76
C LYS A 90 8.96 -22.23 0.91
N GLY A 91 9.07 -21.12 1.65
CA GLY A 91 10.34 -20.42 1.88
C GLY A 91 11.01 -19.89 0.61
N ARG A 92 10.24 -19.68 -0.48
CA ARG A 92 10.74 -19.27 -1.80
C ARG A 92 11.01 -17.77 -1.87
N TRP A 93 11.99 -17.29 -1.11
CA TRP A 93 12.32 -15.87 -0.98
C TRP A 93 12.79 -15.20 -2.28
N ASP A 94 13.17 -15.97 -3.30
CA ASP A 94 13.52 -15.44 -4.63
C ASP A 94 12.36 -14.64 -5.25
N PHE A 95 11.12 -15.00 -4.92
CA PHE A 95 9.92 -14.27 -5.35
C PHE A 95 9.75 -12.91 -4.67
N ALA A 96 10.54 -12.57 -3.66
CA ALA A 96 10.43 -11.28 -2.97
C ALA A 96 10.64 -10.10 -3.94
N SER A 97 11.53 -10.27 -4.92
CA SER A 97 11.80 -9.25 -5.92
C SER A 97 10.58 -9.02 -6.83
N GLU A 98 9.97 -10.10 -7.31
CA GLU A 98 8.76 -10.09 -8.12
C GLU A 98 7.57 -9.51 -7.34
N LEU A 99 7.31 -10.01 -6.13
CA LEU A 99 6.26 -9.51 -5.24
C LEU A 99 6.37 -8.00 -5.04
N ARG A 100 7.60 -7.48 -4.87
CA ARG A 100 7.83 -6.03 -4.72
C ARG A 100 7.44 -5.27 -5.99
N LEU A 101 7.78 -5.78 -7.16
CA LEU A 101 7.45 -5.15 -8.45
C LEU A 101 5.94 -5.17 -8.72
N LEU A 102 5.27 -6.27 -8.42
CA LEU A 102 3.81 -6.41 -8.57
C LEU A 102 3.08 -5.47 -7.62
N ALA A 103 3.44 -5.47 -6.33
CA ALA A 103 2.84 -4.60 -5.33
C ALA A 103 3.09 -3.10 -5.59
N ALA A 104 4.22 -2.74 -6.21
CA ALA A 104 4.54 -1.36 -6.56
C ALA A 104 3.54 -0.75 -7.55
N LYS A 105 2.91 -1.55 -8.42
CA LYS A 105 1.89 -1.08 -9.38
C LYS A 105 0.69 -0.43 -8.67
N PHE A 106 0.42 -0.82 -7.43
CA PHE A 106 -0.69 -0.35 -6.62
C PHE A 106 -0.25 0.65 -5.51
N GLY A 107 1.00 1.09 -5.53
CA GLY A 107 1.49 2.05 -4.56
C GLY A 107 1.69 1.43 -3.16
N ALA A 108 2.24 0.22 -3.09
CA ALA A 108 2.49 -0.46 -1.81
C ALA A 108 3.37 0.36 -0.86
N THR A 109 4.45 0.94 -1.38
CA THR A 109 5.38 1.75 -0.57
C THR A 109 5.14 3.25 -0.74
N VAL A 110 5.74 4.05 0.15
CA VAL A 110 5.74 5.52 0.02
C VAL A 110 6.39 5.96 -1.29
N GLU A 111 7.43 5.24 -1.71
CA GLU A 111 8.14 5.49 -2.96
C GLU A 111 7.23 5.24 -4.17
N ASP A 112 6.53 4.11 -4.17
CA ASP A 112 5.61 3.73 -5.24
C ASP A 112 4.45 4.72 -5.35
N ARG A 113 3.87 5.13 -4.21
CA ARG A 113 2.84 6.17 -4.19
C ARG A 113 3.34 7.50 -4.75
N ALA A 114 4.56 7.91 -4.41
CA ALA A 114 5.16 9.12 -4.98
C ALA A 114 5.34 9.01 -6.50
N ARG A 115 5.76 7.84 -7.01
CA ARG A 115 5.90 7.57 -8.46
C ARG A 115 4.55 7.59 -9.17
N LEU A 116 3.52 7.02 -8.57
CA LEU A 116 2.14 7.01 -9.06
C LEU A 116 1.40 8.34 -8.83
N ARG A 117 2.08 9.36 -8.29
CA ARG A 117 1.50 10.68 -7.96
C ARG A 117 0.30 10.57 -7.00
N MET A 118 0.34 9.59 -6.11
CA MET A 118 -0.64 9.39 -5.04
C MET A 118 -0.16 10.06 -3.76
N THR A 119 -1.03 10.84 -3.13
CA THR A 119 -0.79 11.44 -1.82
C THR A 119 -1.78 10.86 -0.81
N SER A 120 -1.28 10.01 0.09
CA SER A 120 -2.07 9.49 1.21
C SER A 120 -1.81 10.30 2.46
N ARG A 121 -2.86 10.83 3.11
CA ARG A 121 -2.72 11.35 4.47
C ARG A 121 -2.76 10.15 5.42
N SER A 122 -1.63 9.83 6.06
CA SER A 122 -1.63 8.82 7.13
C SER A 122 -2.59 9.28 8.23
N LEU A 123 -3.43 8.36 8.73
CA LEU A 123 -4.19 8.57 9.97
C LEU A 123 -3.20 8.50 11.14
N THR A 124 -2.32 9.50 11.26
CA THR A 124 -1.60 9.68 12.51
C THR A 124 -2.62 10.18 13.51
N THR A 125 -3.04 9.31 14.43
CA THR A 125 -3.61 9.75 15.70
C THR A 125 -2.57 10.66 16.33
N LYS A 126 -2.78 11.97 16.22
CA LYS A 126 -1.93 12.97 16.85
C LYS A 126 -1.97 12.67 18.35
N PRO A 127 -0.83 12.41 19.05
CA PRO A 127 -0.87 12.25 20.49
C PRO A 127 -1.50 13.52 21.08
N ARG A 128 -2.60 13.36 21.83
CA ARG A 128 -3.21 14.48 22.56
C ARG A 128 -2.12 15.07 23.44
N PRO A 129 -1.77 16.37 23.33
CA PRO A 129 -0.75 16.94 24.18
C PRO A 129 -1.18 16.75 25.63
N ALA A 130 -0.32 16.12 26.43
CA ALA A 130 -0.54 15.96 27.85
C ALA A 130 -0.82 17.34 28.46
N GLY A 131 -2.01 17.48 29.05
CA GLY A 131 -2.47 18.75 29.61
C GLY A 131 -1.42 19.32 30.55
N ARG A 132 -0.99 20.56 30.27
CA ARG A 132 -0.06 21.31 31.10
C ARG A 132 -0.69 21.45 32.49
N GLY A 133 -0.16 20.73 33.47
CA GLY A 133 -0.59 20.80 34.86
C GLY A 133 -0.56 22.25 35.35
N ARG A 134 -1.73 22.80 35.67
CA ARG A 134 -1.91 24.12 36.26
C ARG A 134 -1.28 24.10 37.66
N LYS A 135 -0.06 24.60 37.80
CA LYS A 135 0.54 24.84 39.13
C LYS A 135 -0.37 25.80 39.89
N ARG A 136 -0.99 25.31 40.96
CA ARG A 136 -1.70 26.13 41.95
C ARG A 136 -0.68 27.03 42.64
N ARG A 137 -0.94 28.34 42.64
CA ARG A 137 -0.27 29.32 43.48
C ARG A 137 -0.59 29.00 44.95
N THR A 138 0.44 28.93 45.77
CA THR A 138 0.39 29.20 47.20
C THR A 138 1.13 30.51 47.43
#